data_AF-A0A351K2K3-F1
#
_entry.id   AF-A0A351K2K3-F1
#
_cell.length_a   1.000
_cell.length_b   1.000
_cell.length_c   1.000
_cell.angle_alpha   90.00
_cell.angle_beta   90.00
_cell.angle_gamma   90.00
#
_symmetry.space_group_name_H-M   'P 1'
#
loop_
_entity.id
_entity.type
_entity.pdbx_description
1 polymer ?
#
loop_
_entity_poly.entity_id
_entity_poly.type
_entity_poly.pdbx_seq_one_letter_code
_entity_poly.pdbx_strand_id
1 'polypeptide(L)' 'MAEEAGRDPASIELTIYGCPMDADIIERYRAAGTHRVVFWLPATEESKVLEAVERGAAFID' A
#
# COMPACT_ATOMS: atom_id res chain seq x y z
N MET A 1 -9.79 -18.77 13.19
CA MET A 1 -8.45 -18.47 12.62
C MET A 1 -8.32 -19.10 11.24
N ALA A 2 -7.38 -18.65 10.39
CA ALA A 2 -7.20 -19.22 9.05
C ALA A 2 -6.94 -20.73 9.08
N GLU A 3 -6.06 -21.19 9.97
CA GLU A 3 -5.76 -22.62 10.17
C GLU A 3 -6.99 -23.42 10.63
N GLU A 4 -7.80 -22.89 11.55
CA GLU A 4 -9.06 -23.51 11.99
C GLU A 4 -10.07 -23.69 10.85
N ALA A 5 -9.98 -22.83 9.83
CA ALA A 5 -10.78 -22.93 8.61
C ALA A 5 -10.11 -23.77 7.50
N GLY A 6 -8.99 -24.45 7.79
CA GLY A 6 -8.24 -25.25 6.82
C GLY A 6 -7.51 -24.43 5.75
N ARG A 7 -7.22 -23.16 6.03
CA ARG A 7 -6.50 -22.25 5.13
C ARG A 7 -5.06 -22.05 5.61
N ASP A 8 -4.13 -21.97 4.66
CA ASP A 8 -2.77 -21.51 4.94
C ASP A 8 -2.80 -19.99 5.22
N PRO A 9 -2.40 -19.52 6.42
CA PRO A 9 -2.33 -18.10 6.72
C PRO A 9 -1.42 -17.32 5.76
N ALA A 10 -0.35 -17.94 5.27
CA ALA A 10 0.59 -17.32 4.34
C ALA A 10 -0.02 -17.12 2.94
N SER A 11 -1.13 -17.78 2.63
CA SER A 11 -1.85 -17.58 1.36
C SER A 11 -2.77 -16.35 1.37
N ILE A 12 -2.84 -15.60 2.46
CA ILE A 12 -3.74 -14.45 2.61
C ILE A 12 -2.95 -13.16 2.37
N GLU A 13 -3.24 -12.49 1.26
CA GLU A 13 -2.60 -11.22 0.93
C GLU A 13 -3.13 -10.08 1.79
N LEU A 14 -2.21 -9.28 2.35
CA LEU A 14 -2.53 -8.07 3.11
C LEU A 14 -2.35 -6.83 2.22
N THR A 15 -3.41 -6.03 2.10
CA THR A 15 -3.38 -4.72 1.44
C THR A 15 -3.62 -3.59 2.44
N ILE A 16 -2.76 -2.56 2.45
CA ILE A 16 -2.97 -1.32 3.21
C ILE A 16 -3.53 -0.24 2.30
N TYR A 17 -4.73 0.26 2.62
CA TYR A 17 -5.35 1.40 1.94
C TYR A 17 -4.99 2.71 2.61
N GLY A 18 -4.60 3.72 1.82
CA GLY A 18 -4.22 5.03 2.35
C GLY A 18 -2.84 5.03 3.01
N CYS A 19 -1.91 4.23 2.48
CA CYS A 19 -0.52 4.31 2.89
C CYS A 19 0.00 5.74 2.63
N PRO A 20 0.68 6.37 3.61
CA PRO A 20 1.40 7.61 3.36
C PRO A 20 2.49 7.40 2.30
N MET A 21 2.67 8.39 1.42
CA MET A 21 3.79 8.43 0.47
C MET A 21 5.09 8.82 1.21
N ASP A 22 5.58 7.90 2.04
CA ASP A 22 6.73 8.05 2.93
C ASP A 22 7.52 6.73 2.95
N ALA A 23 8.83 6.79 2.63
CA ALA A 23 9.67 5.62 2.46
C ALA A 23 9.78 4.76 3.74
N ASP A 24 9.93 5.40 4.89
CA ASP A 24 10.10 4.70 6.16
C ASP A 24 8.82 3.95 6.55
N ILE A 25 7.65 4.55 6.26
CA ILE A 25 6.37 3.91 6.52
C ILE A 25 6.13 2.74 5.57
N ILE A 26 6.43 2.92 4.28
CA ILE A 26 6.30 1.85 3.27
C ILE A 26 7.19 0.66 3.65
N GLU A 27 8.44 0.90 4.04
CA GLU A 27 9.37 -0.16 4.41
C GLU A 27 8.93 -0.90 5.68
N ARG A 28 8.38 -0.17 6.68
CA ARG A 28 7.78 -0.81 7.86
C ARG A 28 6.62 -1.72 7.49
N TYR A 29 5.75 -1.32 6.56
CA TYR A 29 4.66 -2.18 6.11
C TYR A 29 5.16 -3.40 5.33
N ARG A 30 6.19 -3.23 4.49
CA ARG A 30 6.84 -4.34 3.80
C ARG A 30 7.44 -5.34 4.79
N ALA A 31 8.22 -4.86 5.76
CA ALA A 31 8.83 -5.69 6.80
C ALA A 31 7.79 -6.43 7.66
N ALA A 32 6.59 -5.86 7.82
CA ALA A 32 5.47 -6.49 8.52
C ALA A 32 4.71 -7.55 7.69
N GLY A 33 5.12 -7.81 6.44
CA GLY A 33 4.48 -8.80 5.57
C GLY A 33 3.31 -8.26 4.74
N THR A 34 3.20 -6.93 4.58
CA THR A 34 2.22 -6.34 3.65
C THR A 34 2.59 -6.68 2.22
N HIS A 35 1.60 -7.11 1.43
CA HIS A 35 1.80 -7.51 0.04
C HIS A 35 1.61 -6.34 -0.91
N ARG A 36 0.68 -5.43 -0.56
CA ARG A 36 0.33 -4.28 -1.39
C ARG A 36 -0.02 -3.07 -0.55
N VAL A 37 0.36 -1.89 -1.03
CA VAL A 37 -0.12 -0.62 -0.49
C VAL A 37 -0.86 0.15 -1.59
N VAL A 38 -1.84 0.95 -1.19
CA VAL A 38 -2.57 1.85 -2.09
C VAL A 38 -2.39 3.27 -1.57
N PHE A 39 -1.75 4.12 -2.36
CA PHE A 39 -1.65 5.53 -2.07
C PHE A 39 -2.97 6.24 -2.33
N TRP A 40 -3.34 7.15 -1.43
CA TRP A 40 -4.51 8.00 -1.65
C TRP A 40 -4.13 9.17 -2.56
N LEU A 41 -4.99 9.45 -3.54
CA LEU A 41 -4.90 10.63 -4.37
C LEU A 41 -5.93 11.66 -3.91
N PRO A 42 -5.60 12.96 -3.91
CA PRO A 42 -6.55 13.99 -3.52
C PRO A 42 -7.70 14.10 -4.53
N ALA A 43 -8.92 14.33 -4.07
CA ALA A 43 -10.07 14.63 -4.92
C ALA A 43 -10.11 16.13 -5.26
N THR A 44 -9.20 16.56 -6.13
CA THR A 44 -8.97 17.98 -6.46
C THR A 44 -8.71 18.14 -7.97
N GLU A 45 -8.30 19.32 -8.43
CA GLU A 45 -7.96 19.58 -9.83
C GLU A 45 -6.87 18.64 -10.38
N GLU A 46 -6.96 18.35 -11.68
CA GLU A 46 -6.11 17.39 -12.38
C GLU A 46 -4.61 17.59 -12.13
N SER A 47 -4.11 18.83 -12.19
CA SER A 47 -2.69 19.13 -11.99
C SER A 47 -2.16 18.66 -10.63
N LYS A 48 -2.96 18.77 -9.57
CA LYS A 48 -2.60 18.31 -8.22
C LYS A 48 -2.74 16.81 -8.04
N VAL A 49 -3.66 16.18 -8.75
CA VAL A 49 -3.76 14.72 -8.79
C VAL A 49 -2.53 14.14 -9.48
N LEU A 50 -2.13 14.69 -10.63
CA LEU A 50 -0.94 14.27 -11.36
C LEU A 50 0.34 14.45 -10.53
N GLU A 51 0.49 15.56 -9.80
CA GLU A 51 1.60 15.76 -8.86
C GLU A 51 1.66 14.65 -7.80
N ALA A 52 0.51 14.23 -7.26
CA ALA A 52 0.45 13.13 -6.30
C ALA A 52 0.76 11.76 -6.94
N VAL A 53 0.32 11.52 -8.18
CA VAL A 53 0.64 10.29 -8.92
C VAL A 53 2.15 10.15 -9.14
N GLU A 54 2.82 11.21 -9.61
CA GLU A 54 4.26 11.22 -9.83
C GLU A 54 5.04 10.97 -8.52
N ARG A 55 4.59 11.59 -7.41
CA ARG A 55 5.15 11.32 -6.08
C ARG A 55 5.00 9.87 -5.66
N GLY A 56 3.83 9.27 -5.92
CA GLY A 56 3.59 7.85 -5.64
C GLY A 56 4.42 6.92 -6.51
N ALA A 57 4.61 7.25 -7.79
CA ALA A 57 5.39 6.48 -8.74
C ALA A 57 6.86 6.33 -8.32
N ALA A 58 7.43 7.30 -7.60
CA ALA A 58 8.78 7.23 -7.06
C ALA A 58 9.01 6.08 -6.05
N PHE A 59 7.96 5.41 -5.59
CA PHE A 59 8.02 4.26 -4.67
C PHE A 59 7.69 2.92 -5.33
N ILE A 60 7.51 2.90 -6.66
CA ILE A 60 7.14 1.73 -7.44
C ILE A 60 8.34 1.38 -8.34
N ASP A 61 8.85 0.15 -8.22
CA ASP A 61 9.89 -0.41 -9.10
C ASP A 61 9.29 -1.00 -10.39
#